data_AF-A0A944U6Q6-F1
#
_entry.id   AF-A0A944U6Q6-F1
#
_cell.length_a   1.000
_cell.length_b   1.000
_cell.length_c   1.000
_cell.angle_alpha   90.00
_cell.angle_beta   90.00
_cell.angle_gamma   90.00
#
_symmetry.space_group_name_H-M   'P 1'
#
loop_
_entity.id
_entity.type
_entity.pdbx_description
1 polymer ?
#
loop_
_entity_poly.entity_id
_entity_poly.type
_entity_poly.pdbx_seq_one_letter_code
_entity_poly.pdbx_strand_id
1 'polypeptide(L)'
;MVRITASLERKLQKLFPRVRERDKFIIDAIESALSDVSIDVDQPESIGGTLHLFTDGGSRGNPGHAAIGCVLEDPQKGEIIREHYEYIGEETNNVAEYRAVIEGLKIAKRYHPNRLISYMDSQLIERQLNGQYRVKMPALKKYFEEIQELRLSFPSIEFIHIPRGDNFKADALVNKALDAHAAPSRNVK
;
A
#
# COMPACT_ATOMS: atom_id res chain seq x y z
N MET A 1 32.57 6.04 -9.20
CA MET A 1 33.47 4.87 -9.02
C MET A 1 33.35 4.43 -7.57
N VAL A 2 33.01 3.16 -7.32
CA VAL A 2 32.86 2.61 -5.96
C VAL A 2 34.19 2.76 -5.22
N ARG A 3 34.18 3.44 -4.06
CA ARG A 3 35.40 3.58 -3.24
C ARG A 3 35.59 2.31 -2.42
N ILE A 4 36.55 1.49 -2.83
CA ILE A 4 37.00 0.31 -2.08
C ILE A 4 38.20 0.66 -1.18
N THR A 5 38.49 -0.20 -0.20
CA THR A 5 39.64 0.02 0.68
C THR A 5 40.96 -0.11 -0.09
N ALA A 6 41.97 0.67 0.31
CA ALA A 6 43.29 0.66 -0.34
C ALA A 6 43.97 -0.72 -0.31
N SER A 7 43.67 -1.55 0.69
CA SER A 7 44.17 -2.93 0.79
C SER A 7 43.57 -3.82 -0.30
N LEU A 8 42.26 -3.71 -0.51
CA LEU A 8 41.55 -4.47 -1.54
C LEU A 8 41.96 -4.01 -2.93
N GLU A 9 42.13 -2.70 -3.13
CA GLU A 9 42.59 -2.13 -4.39
C GLU A 9 43.96 -2.69 -4.79
N ARG A 10 44.93 -2.72 -3.86
CA ARG A 10 46.25 -3.31 -4.11
C ARG A 10 46.19 -4.80 -4.45
N LYS A 11 45.29 -5.57 -3.82
CA LYS A 11 45.10 -6.99 -4.15
C LYS A 11 44.52 -7.17 -5.56
N LEU A 12 43.49 -6.40 -5.90
CA LEU A 12 42.87 -6.43 -7.23
C LEU A 12 43.86 -6.01 -8.33
N GLN A 13 44.68 -4.99 -8.08
CA GLN A 13 45.76 -4.56 -8.98
C GLN A 13 46.79 -5.66 -9.25
N LYS A 14 47.11 -6.50 -8.25
CA LYS A 14 48.02 -7.64 -8.42
C LYS A 14 47.39 -8.80 -9.17
N LEU A 15 46.12 -9.11 -8.89
CA LEU A 15 45.41 -10.24 -9.50
C LEU A 15 44.99 -9.95 -10.94
N PHE A 16 44.64 -8.70 -11.23
CA PHE A 16 44.18 -8.23 -12.54
C PHE A 16 44.97 -6.96 -12.91
N PRO A 17 46.13 -7.10 -13.57
CA PRO A 17 46.99 -5.96 -13.90
C PRO A 17 46.34 -4.96 -14.87
N ARG A 18 45.45 -5.46 -15.74
CA ARG A 18 44.72 -4.65 -16.70
C ARG A 18 43.47 -4.03 -16.08
N VAL A 19 43.30 -2.72 -16.27
CA VAL A 19 42.17 -1.95 -15.76
C VAL A 19 40.83 -2.57 -16.18
N ARG A 20 40.68 -2.94 -17.47
CA ARG A 20 39.44 -3.53 -17.99
C ARG A 20 39.07 -4.86 -17.32
N GLU A 21 40.05 -5.69 -16.99
CA GLU A 21 39.81 -6.99 -16.34
C GLU A 21 39.41 -6.79 -14.87
N ARG A 22 39.99 -5.79 -14.19
CA ARG A 22 39.55 -5.39 -12.84
C ARG A 22 38.12 -4.88 -12.83
N ASP A 23 37.81 -3.95 -13.73
CA ASP A 23 36.48 -3.33 -13.77
C ASP A 23 35.42 -4.39 -14.03
N LYS A 24 35.68 -5.30 -14.97
CA LYS A 24 34.81 -6.44 -15.24
C LYS A 24 34.63 -7.32 -13.99
N PHE A 25 35.72 -7.72 -13.33
CA PHE A 25 35.62 -8.54 -12.12
C PHE A 25 34.84 -7.87 -10.99
N ILE A 26 35.02 -6.56 -10.78
CA ILE A 26 34.29 -5.80 -9.76
C ILE A 26 32.79 -5.77 -10.10
N ILE A 27 32.44 -5.52 -11.36
CA ILE A 27 31.05 -5.52 -11.82
C ILE A 27 30.42 -6.91 -11.61
N ASP A 28 31.05 -7.96 -12.14
CA ASP A 28 30.54 -9.34 -12.04
C ASP A 28 30.37 -9.77 -10.57
N ALA A 29 31.31 -9.38 -9.69
CA ALA A 29 31.24 -9.68 -8.26
C ALA A 29 30.13 -8.90 -7.55
N ILE A 30 29.89 -7.64 -7.92
CA ILE A 30 28.80 -6.84 -7.37
C ILE A 30 27.46 -7.38 -7.87
N GLU A 31 27.31 -7.66 -9.17
CA GLU A 31 26.09 -8.24 -9.75
C GLU A 31 25.76 -9.59 -9.10
N SER A 32 26.76 -10.46 -8.94
CA SER A 32 26.57 -11.74 -8.24
C SER A 32 26.27 -11.58 -6.76
N ALA A 33 26.78 -10.55 -6.09
CA ALA A 33 26.46 -10.29 -4.69
C ALA A 33 25.06 -9.67 -4.52
N LEU A 34 24.57 -8.97 -5.54
CA LEU A 34 23.27 -8.30 -5.55
C LEU A 34 22.15 -9.16 -6.17
N SER A 35 22.46 -10.28 -6.83
CA SER A 35 21.45 -11.14 -7.48
C SER A 35 20.41 -11.70 -6.50
N ASP A 36 20.80 -11.90 -5.25
CA ASP A 36 19.93 -12.42 -4.18
C ASP A 36 19.43 -11.31 -3.23
N VAL A 37 19.83 -10.05 -3.48
CA VAL A 37 19.44 -8.90 -2.66
C VAL A 37 18.36 -8.12 -3.41
N SER A 38 17.10 -8.43 -3.12
CA SER A 38 15.99 -7.55 -3.46
C SER A 38 16.05 -6.32 -2.55
N ILE A 39 16.79 -5.29 -2.96
CA ILE A 39 16.58 -3.95 -2.43
C ILE A 39 15.31 -3.44 -3.11
N ASP A 40 14.17 -3.55 -2.44
CA ASP A 40 13.00 -2.75 -2.81
C ASP A 40 13.37 -1.29 -2.55
N VAL A 41 13.88 -0.60 -3.56
CA VAL A 41 14.22 0.84 -3.52
C VAL A 41 12.98 1.70 -3.25
N ASP A 42 11.79 1.08 -3.29
CA ASP A 42 10.47 1.65 -3.04
C ASP A 42 9.90 1.27 -1.64
N GLN A 43 10.66 0.54 -0.81
CA GLN A 43 10.25 0.30 0.58
C GLN A 43 10.54 1.55 1.41
N PRO A 44 9.50 2.21 1.95
CA PRO A 44 9.66 3.41 2.75
C PRO A 44 10.47 3.09 4.01
N GLU A 45 11.26 4.06 4.49
CA GLU A 45 11.90 3.93 5.81
C GLU A 45 10.82 3.59 6.84
N SER A 46 11.06 2.57 7.67
CA SER A 46 10.14 2.19 8.74
C SER A 46 9.86 3.41 9.62
N ILE A 47 8.64 3.93 9.53
CA ILE A 47 8.23 5.15 10.27
C ILE A 47 7.99 4.77 11.75
N GLY A 48 7.62 3.52 12.02
CA GLY A 48 7.20 3.07 13.35
C GLY A 48 6.00 3.86 13.85
N GLY A 49 5.75 3.79 15.16
CA GLY A 49 4.72 4.62 15.81
C GLY A 49 3.28 4.21 15.50
N THR A 50 2.36 5.15 15.70
CA THR A 50 0.93 4.97 15.40
C THR A 50 0.60 5.64 14.08
N LEU A 51 0.07 4.90 13.11
CA LEU A 51 -0.40 5.46 11.84
C LEU A 51 -1.93 5.41 11.76
N HIS A 52 -2.51 6.38 11.06
CA HIS A 52 -3.94 6.45 10.77
C HIS A 52 -4.17 6.12 9.30
N LEU A 53 -5.03 5.13 9.04
CA LEU A 53 -5.44 4.75 7.70
C LEU A 53 -6.92 5.10 7.53
N PHE A 54 -7.27 5.88 6.53
CA PHE A 54 -8.64 6.18 6.15
C PHE A 54 -8.95 5.45 4.85
N THR A 55 -10.05 4.69 4.82
CA THR A 55 -10.46 3.95 3.64
C THR A 55 -11.89 4.26 3.27
N ASP A 56 -12.16 4.34 1.98
CA ASP A 56 -13.50 4.43 1.43
C ASP A 56 -13.59 3.66 0.10
N GLY A 57 -14.76 3.12 -0.19
CA GLY A 57 -15.05 2.44 -1.43
C GLY A 57 -16.46 2.77 -1.88
N GLY A 58 -16.61 3.11 -3.16
CA GLY A 58 -17.88 3.57 -3.70
C GLY A 58 -18.19 2.93 -5.04
N SER A 59 -19.48 2.81 -5.35
CA SER A 59 -19.96 2.38 -6.65
C SER A 59 -21.04 3.31 -7.21
N ARG A 60 -20.93 3.69 -8.49
CA ARG A 60 -21.95 4.43 -9.25
C ARG A 60 -22.96 3.43 -9.82
N GLY A 61 -23.86 2.98 -8.95
CA GLY A 61 -24.76 1.84 -9.17
C GLY A 61 -24.55 0.77 -8.10
N ASN A 62 -25.40 -0.25 -8.02
CA ASN A 62 -25.19 -1.35 -7.07
C ASN A 62 -25.74 -2.69 -7.60
N PRO A 63 -24.97 -3.42 -8.46
CA PRO A 63 -23.59 -3.14 -8.88
C PRO A 63 -23.47 -2.01 -9.93
N GLY A 64 -22.26 -1.47 -10.08
CA GLY A 64 -21.92 -0.41 -11.05
C GLY A 64 -20.42 -0.08 -11.01
N HIS A 65 -20.00 0.93 -11.78
CA HIS A 65 -18.61 1.39 -11.80
C HIS A 65 -18.13 1.74 -10.38
N ALA A 66 -17.12 1.03 -9.91
CA ALA A 66 -16.66 1.08 -8.53
C ALA A 66 -15.19 1.51 -8.43
N ALA A 67 -14.86 2.15 -7.33
CA ALA A 67 -13.51 2.58 -7.01
C ALA A 67 -13.24 2.52 -5.51
N ILE A 68 -11.96 2.61 -5.16
CA ILE A 68 -11.47 2.67 -3.78
C ILE A 68 -10.59 3.91 -3.59
N GLY A 69 -10.54 4.39 -2.36
CA GLY A 69 -9.70 5.50 -1.90
C GLY A 69 -9.08 5.16 -0.54
N CYS A 70 -7.80 5.47 -0.38
CA CYS A 70 -7.05 5.21 0.85
C CYS A 70 -6.12 6.38 1.16
N VAL A 71 -6.08 6.81 2.41
CA VAL A 71 -5.14 7.83 2.92
C VAL A 71 -4.44 7.27 4.15
N LEU A 72 -3.11 7.23 4.14
CA LEU A 72 -2.28 6.85 5.28
C LEU A 72 -1.59 8.10 5.80
N GLU A 73 -1.72 8.37 7.11
CA GLU A 73 -1.22 9.58 7.76
C GLU A 73 -0.40 9.24 9.02
N ASP A 74 0.61 10.07 9.28
CA ASP A 74 1.29 10.15 10.57
C ASP A 74 0.59 11.23 11.41
N PRO A 75 -0.23 10.86 12.39
CA PRO A 75 -0.95 11.83 13.22
C PRO A 75 -0.04 12.64 14.14
N GLN A 76 1.19 12.17 14.45
CA GLN A 76 2.13 12.93 15.29
C GLN A 76 2.76 14.07 14.52
N LYS A 77 3.06 13.84 13.23
CA LYS A 77 3.60 14.88 12.33
C LYS A 77 2.52 15.70 11.65
N GLY A 78 1.28 15.19 11.59
CA GLY A 78 0.19 15.80 10.83
C GLY A 78 0.39 15.69 9.32
N GLU A 79 1.09 14.63 8.87
CA GLU A 79 1.50 14.47 7.47
C GLU A 79 0.78 13.30 6.81
N ILE A 80 0.38 13.48 5.55
CA ILE A 80 -0.07 12.38 4.69
C ILE A 80 1.17 11.66 4.17
N ILE A 81 1.32 10.40 4.55
CA ILE A 81 2.39 9.53 4.09
C ILE A 81 2.07 9.02 2.68
N ARG A 82 0.81 8.61 2.46
CA ARG A 82 0.40 8.05 1.18
C ARG A 82 -1.06 8.29 0.88
N GLU A 83 -1.34 8.62 -0.38
CA GLU A 83 -2.67 8.55 -0.97
C GLU A 83 -2.69 7.46 -2.04
N HIS A 84 -3.80 6.75 -2.14
CA HIS A 84 -4.02 5.76 -3.18
C HIS A 84 -5.49 5.76 -3.60
N TYR A 85 -5.72 5.62 -4.90
CA TYR A 85 -7.05 5.49 -5.47
C TYR A 85 -6.99 4.63 -6.72
N GLU A 86 -8.00 3.80 -6.90
CA GLU A 86 -8.04 2.83 -7.99
C GLU A 86 -9.48 2.62 -8.45
N TYR A 87 -9.69 2.61 -9.76
CA TYR A 87 -10.93 2.10 -10.36
C TYR A 87 -10.88 0.58 -10.38
N ILE A 88 -11.89 -0.08 -9.81
CA ILE A 88 -11.84 -1.51 -9.51
C ILE A 88 -12.82 -2.35 -10.36
N GLY A 89 -13.38 -1.77 -11.42
CA GLY A 89 -14.34 -2.43 -12.31
C GLY A 89 -15.79 -2.18 -11.93
N GLU A 90 -16.69 -3.08 -12.33
CA GLU A 90 -18.09 -3.06 -11.91
C GLU A 90 -18.30 -3.94 -10.67
N GLU A 91 -18.62 -3.32 -9.55
CA GLU A 91 -18.80 -4.00 -8.26
C GLU A 91 -19.95 -3.36 -7.47
N THR A 92 -20.38 -4.07 -6.41
CA THR A 92 -21.30 -3.51 -5.41
C THR A 92 -20.57 -2.56 -4.47
N ASN A 93 -21.31 -1.66 -3.82
CA ASN A 93 -20.73 -0.72 -2.85
C ASN A 93 -19.99 -1.46 -1.72
N ASN A 94 -20.61 -2.51 -1.15
CA ASN A 94 -20.00 -3.28 -0.07
C ASN A 94 -18.69 -3.96 -0.50
N VAL A 95 -18.61 -4.46 -1.73
CA VAL A 95 -17.37 -5.05 -2.26
C VAL A 95 -16.29 -3.97 -2.40
N ALA A 96 -16.65 -2.77 -2.87
CA ALA A 96 -15.72 -1.66 -2.96
C ALA A 96 -15.16 -1.26 -1.59
N GLU A 97 -16.02 -1.09 -0.57
CA GLU A 97 -15.58 -0.76 0.80
C GLU A 97 -14.64 -1.83 1.38
N TYR A 98 -14.96 -3.11 1.21
CA TYR A 98 -14.08 -4.22 1.64
C TYR A 98 -12.71 -4.19 0.93
N ARG A 99 -12.72 -3.96 -0.38
CA ARG A 99 -11.48 -3.87 -1.18
C ARG A 99 -10.63 -2.66 -0.79
N ALA A 100 -11.26 -1.54 -0.42
CA ALA A 100 -10.55 -0.36 0.08
C ALA A 100 -9.79 -0.67 1.37
N VAL A 101 -10.41 -1.40 2.31
CA VAL A 101 -9.72 -1.85 3.53
C VAL A 101 -8.54 -2.75 3.19
N ILE A 102 -8.72 -3.74 2.33
CA ILE A 102 -7.65 -4.67 1.92
C ILE A 102 -6.44 -3.90 1.35
N GLU A 103 -6.69 -3.01 0.40
CA GLU A 103 -5.61 -2.26 -0.26
C GLU A 103 -4.94 -1.28 0.70
N GLY A 104 -5.73 -0.58 1.52
CA GLY A 104 -5.21 0.28 2.58
C GLY A 104 -4.29 -0.46 3.56
N LEU A 105 -4.65 -1.68 3.97
CA LEU A 105 -3.81 -2.51 4.83
C LEU A 105 -2.53 -2.97 4.12
N LYS A 106 -2.60 -3.37 2.84
CA LYS A 106 -1.42 -3.71 2.05
C LYS A 106 -0.45 -2.52 1.94
N ILE A 107 -0.98 -1.32 1.72
CA ILE A 107 -0.21 -0.08 1.70
C ILE A 107 0.44 0.16 3.07
N ALA A 108 -0.35 0.17 4.14
CA ALA A 108 0.11 0.47 5.50
C ALA A 108 1.18 -0.53 5.99
N LYS A 109 1.06 -1.81 5.61
CA LYS A 109 2.03 -2.86 5.98
C LYS A 109 3.46 -2.52 5.56
N ARG A 110 3.64 -1.83 4.42
CA ARG A 110 4.96 -1.43 3.91
C ARG A 110 5.70 -0.43 4.82
N TYR A 111 4.98 0.26 5.70
CA TYR A 111 5.54 1.28 6.61
C TYR A 111 5.80 0.74 8.03
N HIS A 112 5.51 -0.55 8.26
CA HIS A 112 5.77 -1.24 9.52
C HIS A 112 5.33 -0.50 10.80
N PRO A 113 4.08 0.00 10.90
CA PRO A 113 3.62 0.72 12.08
C PRO A 113 3.58 -0.19 13.31
N ASN A 114 3.86 0.38 14.50
CA ASN A 114 3.67 -0.33 15.77
C ASN A 114 2.17 -0.48 16.11
N ARG A 115 1.36 0.51 15.72
CA ARG A 115 -0.10 0.51 15.84
C ARG A 115 -0.72 1.13 14.61
N LEU A 116 -1.73 0.47 14.05
CA LEU A 116 -2.53 1.01 12.96
C LEU A 116 -3.97 1.27 13.44
N ILE A 117 -4.49 2.47 13.20
CA ILE A 117 -5.91 2.75 13.40
C ILE A 117 -6.54 2.96 12.03
N SER A 118 -7.44 2.05 11.65
CA SER A 118 -8.13 2.05 10.37
C SER A 118 -9.54 2.62 10.53
N TYR A 119 -9.79 3.76 9.90
CA TYR A 119 -11.03 4.49 9.92
C TYR A 119 -11.83 4.25 8.64
N MET A 120 -13.15 4.05 8.82
CA MET A 120 -14.10 3.88 7.72
C MET A 120 -15.46 4.44 8.11
N ASP A 121 -16.29 4.84 7.15
CA ASP A 121 -17.64 5.35 7.39
C ASP A 121 -18.72 4.25 7.33
N SER A 122 -18.35 3.04 6.93
CA SER A 122 -19.21 1.85 6.98
C SER A 122 -19.24 1.20 8.36
N GLN A 123 -20.23 1.58 9.18
CA GLN A 123 -20.42 0.97 10.51
C GLN A 123 -20.67 -0.55 10.41
N LEU A 124 -21.32 -1.02 9.35
CA LEU A 124 -21.55 -2.46 9.15
C LEU A 124 -20.22 -3.22 9.04
N ILE A 125 -19.30 -2.73 8.19
CA ILE A 125 -18.02 -3.37 7.96
C ILE A 125 -17.15 -3.27 9.20
N GLU A 126 -17.07 -2.11 9.85
CA GLU A 126 -16.34 -1.96 11.11
C GLU A 126 -16.78 -3.02 12.16
N ARG A 127 -18.09 -3.14 12.39
CA ARG A 127 -18.64 -4.14 13.32
C ARG A 127 -18.35 -5.57 12.90
N GLN A 128 -18.32 -5.86 11.60
CA GLN A 128 -17.94 -7.17 11.09
C GLN A 128 -16.46 -7.45 11.36
N LEU A 129 -15.56 -6.51 11.03
CA LEU A 129 -14.11 -6.64 11.22
C LEU A 129 -13.71 -6.75 12.70
N ASN A 130 -14.47 -6.11 13.58
CA ASN A 130 -14.32 -6.24 15.04
C ASN A 130 -15.05 -7.46 15.63
N GLY A 131 -15.61 -8.35 14.79
CA GLY A 131 -16.23 -9.61 15.22
C GLY A 131 -17.56 -9.45 15.94
N GLN A 132 -18.10 -8.23 16.00
CA GLN A 132 -19.40 -7.96 16.62
C GLN A 132 -20.53 -8.50 15.76
N TYR A 133 -20.41 -8.39 14.43
CA TYR A 133 -21.38 -8.87 13.44
C TYR A 133 -20.81 -9.97 12.55
N ARG A 134 -21.68 -10.92 12.17
CA ARG A 134 -21.32 -11.99 11.21
C ARG A 134 -21.45 -11.50 9.77
N VAL A 135 -20.48 -11.87 8.93
CA VAL A 135 -20.56 -11.69 7.48
C VAL A 135 -21.49 -12.75 6.89
N LYS A 136 -22.72 -12.34 6.54
CA LYS A 136 -23.75 -13.24 6.02
C LYS A 136 -23.60 -13.51 4.52
N MET A 137 -23.18 -12.52 3.75
CA MET A 137 -23.07 -12.64 2.29
C MET A 137 -21.86 -13.50 1.93
N PRO A 138 -22.03 -14.65 1.25
CA PRO A 138 -20.92 -15.53 0.89
C PRO A 138 -19.84 -14.82 0.05
N ALA A 139 -20.24 -13.91 -0.84
CA ALA A 139 -19.32 -13.14 -1.68
C ALA A 139 -18.35 -12.23 -0.90
N LEU A 140 -18.74 -11.82 0.32
CA LEU A 140 -17.91 -10.96 1.18
C LEU A 140 -16.98 -11.74 2.11
N LYS A 141 -17.20 -13.06 2.28
CA LYS A 141 -16.41 -13.89 3.20
C LYS A 141 -14.93 -13.91 2.82
N LYS A 142 -14.63 -14.05 1.52
CA LYS A 142 -13.25 -14.05 1.02
C LYS A 142 -12.49 -12.76 1.37
N TYR A 143 -13.17 -11.60 1.28
CA TYR A 143 -12.56 -10.31 1.60
C TYR A 143 -12.39 -10.15 3.11
N PHE A 144 -13.37 -10.60 3.89
CA PHE A 144 -13.24 -10.64 5.34
C PHE A 144 -12.06 -11.51 5.80
N GLU A 145 -11.92 -12.71 5.25
CA GLU A 145 -10.81 -13.63 5.54
C GLU A 145 -9.47 -13.00 5.18
N GLU A 146 -9.34 -12.39 3.99
CA GLU A 146 -8.12 -11.67 3.59
C GLU A 146 -7.77 -10.52 4.55
N ILE A 147 -8.76 -9.75 5.02
CA ILE A 147 -8.53 -8.70 6.01
C ILE A 147 -8.05 -9.29 7.34
N GLN A 148 -8.64 -10.40 7.80
CA GLN A 148 -8.20 -11.05 9.03
C GLN A 148 -6.77 -11.61 8.90
N GLU A 149 -6.37 -12.11 7.72
CA GLU A 149 -4.98 -12.51 7.46
C GLU A 149 -4.02 -11.32 7.45
N LEU A 150 -4.38 -10.24 6.76
CA LEU A 150 -3.59 -9.00 6.74
C LEU A 150 -3.45 -8.40 8.13
N ARG A 151 -4.49 -8.49 8.96
CA ARG A 151 -4.50 -8.05 10.35
C ARG A 151 -3.33 -8.63 11.16
N LEU A 152 -2.95 -9.89 10.89
CA LEU A 152 -1.85 -10.58 11.59
C LEU A 152 -0.48 -9.99 11.27
N SER A 153 -0.35 -9.17 10.22
CA SER A 153 0.90 -8.48 9.87
C SER A 153 1.16 -7.24 10.73
N PHE A 154 0.21 -6.82 11.56
CA PHE A 154 0.32 -5.64 12.41
C PHE A 154 0.45 -6.04 13.88
N PRO A 155 1.42 -5.48 14.64
CA PRO A 155 1.52 -5.74 16.08
C PRO A 155 0.25 -5.31 16.83
N SER A 156 -0.37 -4.22 16.40
CA SER A 156 -1.64 -3.72 16.91
C SER A 156 -2.43 -3.06 15.80
N ILE A 157 -3.72 -3.38 15.71
CA ILE A 157 -4.64 -2.78 14.75
C ILE A 157 -6.05 -2.68 15.31
N GLU A 158 -6.65 -1.50 15.11
CA GLU A 158 -8.03 -1.18 15.47
C GLU A 158 -8.81 -0.70 14.24
N PHE A 159 -10.05 -1.14 14.14
CA PHE A 159 -11.00 -0.64 13.15
C PHE A 159 -12.00 0.27 13.85
N ILE A 160 -12.15 1.51 13.37
CA ILE A 160 -13.00 2.53 13.98
C ILE A 160 -13.94 3.11 12.94
N HIS A 161 -15.21 3.20 13.30
CA HIS A 161 -16.20 3.88 12.48
C HIS A 161 -16.12 5.40 12.73
N ILE A 162 -16.15 6.18 11.64
CA ILE A 162 -16.26 7.64 11.69
C ILE A 162 -17.44 8.11 10.82
N PRO A 163 -18.05 9.26 11.12
CA PRO A 163 -19.03 9.89 10.23
C PRO A 163 -18.44 10.14 8.84
N ARG A 164 -19.26 10.01 7.78
CA ARG A 164 -18.82 10.26 6.39
C ARG A 164 -18.22 11.65 6.17
N GLY A 165 -18.73 12.67 6.89
CA GLY A 165 -18.17 14.03 6.84
C GLY A 165 -16.71 14.11 7.29
N ASP A 166 -16.27 13.18 8.14
CA ASP A 166 -14.90 13.09 8.65
C ASP A 166 -14.00 12.22 7.75
N ASN A 167 -14.59 11.41 6.86
CA ASN A 167 -13.87 10.54 5.91
C ASN A 167 -13.66 11.18 4.52
N PHE A 168 -13.83 12.51 4.42
CA PHE A 168 -13.91 13.24 3.14
C PHE A 168 -12.68 13.06 2.23
N LYS A 169 -11.48 12.85 2.80
CA LYS A 169 -10.26 12.66 1.99
C LYS A 169 -10.30 11.34 1.20
N ALA A 170 -10.73 10.25 1.85
CA ALA A 170 -10.85 8.95 1.19
C ALA A 170 -12.00 8.94 0.17
N ASP A 171 -13.15 9.55 0.50
CA ASP A 171 -14.28 9.72 -0.44
C ASP A 171 -13.90 10.56 -1.68
N ALA A 172 -13.11 11.63 -1.49
CA ALA A 172 -12.60 12.43 -2.60
C ALA A 172 -11.71 11.60 -3.54
N LEU A 173 -10.90 10.68 -2.99
CA LEU A 173 -10.06 9.77 -3.76
C LEU A 173 -10.88 8.74 -4.57
N VAL A 174 -11.96 8.20 -4.00
CA VAL A 174 -12.93 7.34 -4.72
C VAL A 174 -13.51 8.09 -5.92
N ASN A 175 -14.02 9.31 -5.70
CA ASN A 175 -14.61 10.12 -6.76
C ASN A 175 -13.58 10.48 -7.85
N LYS A 176 -12.34 10.80 -7.45
CA LYS A 176 -11.23 11.05 -8.38
C LYS A 176 -10.96 9.85 -9.30
N ALA A 177 -10.98 8.63 -8.75
CA ALA A 177 -10.81 7.41 -9.55
C ALA A 177 -11.96 7.20 -10.55
N LEU A 178 -13.21 7.37 -10.10
CA LEU A 178 -14.40 7.20 -10.94
C LEU A 178 -14.47 8.24 -12.06
N ASP A 179 -14.10 9.48 -11.78
CA ASP A 179 -14.10 10.56 -12.77
C ASP A 179 -12.96 10.41 -13.78
N ALA A 180 -11.78 9.96 -13.33
CA ALA A 180 -10.68 9.63 -14.23
C ALA A 180 -11.05 8.51 -15.21
N HIS A 181 -11.86 7.54 -14.79
CA HIS A 181 -12.40 6.50 -15.66
C HIS A 181 -13.49 7.03 -16.61
N ALA A 182 -14.37 7.92 -16.14
CA ALA A 182 -15.48 8.46 -16.92
C ALA A 182 -15.05 9.51 -17.97
N ALA A 183 -13.86 10.10 -17.85
CA ALA A 183 -13.35 11.04 -18.84
C ALA A 183 -13.02 10.30 -20.16
N PRO A 184 -13.72 10.58 -21.28
CA PRO A 184 -13.35 10.00 -22.56
C PRO A 184 -11.95 10.47 -22.96
N SER A 185 -11.17 9.58 -23.60
CA SER A 185 -9.94 9.96 -24.29
C SER A 185 -10.25 11.16 -25.16
N ARG A 186 -9.75 12.36 -24.80
CA ARG A 186 -9.82 13.51 -25.69
C ARG A 186 -9.06 13.11 -26.95
N ASN A 187 -9.80 12.76 -28.00
CA ASN A 187 -9.28 12.67 -29.35
C ASN A 187 -8.75 14.06 -29.71
N VAL A 188 -7.44 14.24 -29.55
CA VAL A 188 -6.72 15.33 -30.18
C VAL A 188 -6.69 14.98 -31.68
N LYS A 189 -7.58 15.61 -32.44
CA LYS A 189 -7.41 15.80 -33.88
C LYS A 189 -6.87 17.20 -34.12
#